data_AF-A0A7X9P660-F1
#
_entry.id   AF-A0A7X9P660-F1
#
_cell.length_a   1.000
_cell.length_b   1.000
_cell.length_c   1.000
_cell.angle_alpha   90.00
_cell.angle_beta   90.00
_cell.angle_gamma   90.00
#
_symmetry.space_group_name_H-M   'P 1'
#
loop_
_entity.id
_entity.type
_entity.pdbx_description
1 polymer ?
#
loop_
_entity_poly.entity_id
_entity_poly.type
_entity_poly.pdbx_seq_one_letter_code
_entity_poly.pdbx_strand_id
1 'polypeptide(L)'
;MDRYYAVRPPRSEQTALDVARDVGADVQRLAACIESDETSRILSEDIALGRSAGVRATPTLLVNGWTFEGALPRARLVEILHDTGPCGCDRRGPDGSCGGERRN
;
A
#
# COMPACT_ATOMS: atom_id res chain seq x y z
N MET A 1 7.53 11.44 -2.88
CA MET A 1 6.19 10.93 -2.52
C MET A 1 5.45 11.87 -1.59
N ASP A 2 5.98 12.20 -0.41
CA ASP A 2 5.26 13.01 0.61
C ASP A 2 4.73 14.36 0.11
N ARG A 3 5.53 15.08 -0.69
CA ARG A 3 5.14 16.37 -1.25
C ARG A 3 3.87 16.28 -2.11
N TYR A 4 3.69 15.18 -2.85
CA TYR A 4 2.50 14.96 -3.69
C TYR A 4 1.23 14.76 -2.86
N TYR A 5 1.33 14.07 -1.73
CA TYR A 5 0.19 13.87 -0.81
C TYR A 5 -0.12 15.08 0.06
N ALA A 6 0.87 15.94 0.30
CA ALA A 6 0.70 17.20 1.03
C ALA A 6 -0.08 18.26 0.24
N VAL A 7 -0.11 18.16 -1.10
CA VAL A 7 -0.89 19.06 -1.96
C VAL A 7 -2.37 18.65 -1.95
N ARG A 8 -3.26 19.60 -1.62
CA ARG A 8 -4.72 19.41 -1.70
C ARG A 8 -5.18 19.50 -3.18
N PRO A 9 -6.25 18.78 -3.57
CA PRO A 9 -6.57 18.39 -4.96
C PRO A 9 -6.84 19.54 -5.95
N PRO A 10 -6.85 19.25 -7.27
CA PRO A 10 -6.98 17.92 -7.90
C PRO A 10 -5.71 17.06 -7.91
N ARG A 11 -5.87 15.74 -7.88
CA ARG A 11 -4.78 14.79 -8.15
C ARG A 11 -4.76 14.54 -9.65
N SER A 12 -3.88 15.23 -10.34
CA SER A 12 -3.74 15.19 -11.80
C SER A 12 -2.27 15.01 -12.18
N GLU A 13 -2.04 14.61 -13.42
CA GLU A 13 -0.71 14.60 -14.02
C GLU A 13 -0.01 15.95 -13.85
N GLN A 14 -0.72 17.05 -14.13
CA GLN A 14 -0.20 18.41 -13.93
C GLN A 14 0.31 18.64 -12.49
N THR A 15 -0.46 18.19 -11.49
CA THR A 15 -0.06 18.32 -10.08
C THR A 15 1.18 17.50 -9.76
N ALA A 16 1.34 16.32 -10.38
CA ALA A 16 2.55 15.51 -10.24
C ALA A 16 3.77 16.18 -10.87
N LEU A 17 3.62 16.78 -12.07
CA LEU A 17 4.70 17.49 -12.75
C LEU A 17 5.11 18.77 -12.00
N ASP A 18 4.15 19.49 -11.42
CA ASP A 18 4.43 20.68 -10.60
C ASP A 18 5.17 20.31 -9.32
N VAL A 19 4.73 19.25 -8.63
CA VAL A 19 5.45 18.71 -7.47
C VAL A 19 6.85 18.22 -7.84
N ALA A 20 7.01 17.58 -9.00
CA ALA A 20 8.32 17.14 -9.49
C ALA A 20 9.27 18.32 -9.69
N ARG A 21 8.77 19.42 -10.27
CA ARG A 21 9.54 20.67 -10.42
C ARG A 21 9.93 21.25 -9.06
N ASP A 22 9.00 21.30 -8.11
CA ASP A 22 9.24 21.83 -6.74
C ASP A 22 10.34 21.06 -6.00
N VAL A 23 10.44 19.75 -6.19
CA VAL A 23 11.44 18.90 -5.52
C VAL A 23 12.72 18.70 -6.34
N GLY A 24 12.84 19.35 -7.50
CA GLY A 24 14.02 19.26 -8.37
C GLY A 24 14.16 17.93 -9.13
N ALA A 25 13.06 17.19 -9.31
CA ALA A 25 13.04 15.98 -10.13
C ALA A 25 13.00 16.32 -11.62
N ASP A 26 13.45 15.38 -12.46
CA ASP A 26 13.41 15.52 -13.91
C ASP A 26 11.97 15.37 -14.43
N VAL A 27 11.38 16.51 -14.79
CA VAL A 27 10.00 16.61 -15.26
C VAL A 27 9.80 15.94 -16.62
N GLN A 28 10.79 16.01 -17.52
CA GLN A 28 10.69 15.43 -18.86
C GLN A 28 10.73 13.90 -18.77
N ARG A 29 11.65 13.38 -17.96
CA ARG A 29 11.72 11.95 -17.68
C ARG A 29 10.43 11.46 -16.99
N LEU A 30 9.90 12.22 -16.04
CA LEU A 30 8.65 11.86 -15.38
C LEU A 30 7.47 11.82 -16.35
N ALA A 31 7.31 12.83 -17.21
CA ALA A 31 6.25 12.85 -18.22
C ALA A 31 6.33 11.65 -19.16
N ALA A 32 7.53 11.34 -19.67
CA ALA A 32 7.75 10.16 -20.50
C ALA A 32 7.44 8.84 -19.76
N CYS A 33 7.78 8.74 -18.47
CA CYS A 33 7.43 7.57 -17.66
C CYS A 33 5.92 7.43 -17.48
N ILE A 34 5.18 8.53 -17.28
CA ILE A 34 3.72 8.51 -17.11
C ILE A 34 3.03 7.96 -18.36
N GLU A 35 3.51 8.34 -19.55
CA GLU A 35 2.93 7.91 -20.83
C GLU A 35 3.43 6.55 -21.34
N SER A 36 4.42 5.95 -20.67
CA SER A 36 5.05 4.71 -21.16
C SER A 36 4.16 3.47 -20.98
N ASP A 37 4.23 2.58 -21.99
CA ASP A 37 3.60 1.26 -21.93
C ASP A 37 4.14 0.40 -20.77
N GLU A 38 5.41 0.60 -20.40
CA GLU A 38 6.01 -0.08 -19.26
C GLU A 38 5.31 0.26 -17.95
N THR A 39 5.03 1.54 -17.70
CA THR A 39 4.25 1.98 -16.54
C THR A 39 2.84 1.39 -16.58
N SER A 40 2.19 1.38 -17.76
CA SER A 40 0.86 0.77 -17.91
C SER A 40 0.85 -0.73 -17.56
N ARG A 41 1.90 -1.46 -17.98
CA ARG A 41 2.09 -2.88 -17.63
C ARG A 41 2.28 -3.06 -16.13
N ILE A 42 3.18 -2.29 -15.50
CA ILE A 42 3.43 -2.35 -14.05
C ILE A 42 2.15 -2.04 -13.27
N LEU A 43 1.40 -1.01 -13.65
CA LEU A 43 0.12 -0.68 -13.01
C LEU A 43 -0.89 -1.83 -13.11
N SER A 44 -0.97 -2.47 -14.26
CA SER A 44 -1.86 -3.61 -14.48
C SER A 44 -1.48 -4.81 -13.61
N GLU A 45 -0.18 -5.09 -13.49
CA GLU A 45 0.38 -6.14 -12.62
C GLU A 45 0.11 -5.85 -11.14
N ASP A 46 0.32 -4.61 -10.69
CA ASP A 46 0.06 -4.18 -9.31
C ASP A 46 -1.43 -4.27 -8.95
N ILE A 47 -2.33 -3.87 -9.87
CA ILE A 47 -3.78 -4.00 -9.68
C ILE A 47 -4.17 -5.48 -9.57
N ALA A 48 -3.61 -6.34 -10.44
CA ALA A 48 -3.88 -7.78 -10.40
C ALA A 48 -3.38 -8.41 -9.09
N LEU A 49 -2.17 -8.03 -8.66
CA LEU A 49 -1.60 -8.45 -7.39
C LEU A 49 -2.49 -8.03 -6.21
N GLY A 50 -2.88 -6.76 -6.14
CA GLY A 50 -3.77 -6.26 -5.09
C GLY A 50 -5.10 -7.01 -5.04
N ARG A 51 -5.72 -7.27 -6.19
CA ARG A 51 -6.95 -8.07 -6.28
C ARG A 51 -6.75 -9.51 -5.80
N SER A 52 -5.65 -10.14 -6.21
CA SER A 52 -5.32 -11.51 -5.78
C SER A 52 -5.08 -11.62 -4.26
N ALA A 53 -4.59 -10.54 -3.64
CA ALA A 53 -4.38 -10.43 -2.20
C ALA A 53 -5.66 -10.04 -1.43
N GLY A 54 -6.80 -9.88 -2.12
CA GLY A 54 -8.10 -9.52 -1.54
C GLY A 54 -8.27 -8.02 -1.26
N VAL A 55 -7.39 -7.15 -1.77
CA VAL A 55 -7.50 -5.70 -1.59
C VAL A 55 -8.65 -5.14 -2.43
N ARG A 56 -9.62 -4.50 -1.77
CA ARG A 56 -10.80 -3.91 -2.42
C ARG A 56 -10.80 -2.38 -2.46
N ALA A 57 -10.12 -1.74 -1.52
CA ALA A 57 -10.05 -0.29 -1.40
C ALA A 57 -8.67 0.15 -0.91
N THR A 58 -8.32 1.41 -1.14
CA THR A 58 -7.08 2.01 -0.63
C THR A 58 -7.40 3.13 0.37
N PRO A 59 -6.62 3.27 1.46
CA PRO A 59 -5.50 2.41 1.85
C PRO A 59 -5.97 1.08 2.45
N THR A 60 -5.26 -0.01 2.14
CA THR A 60 -5.38 -1.32 2.80
C THR A 60 -3.97 -1.78 3.17
N LEU A 61 -3.82 -2.33 4.36
CA LEU A 61 -2.55 -2.77 4.92
C LEU A 61 -2.56 -4.28 5.11
N LEU A 62 -1.48 -4.94 4.72
CA LEU A 62 -1.28 -6.36 4.95
C LEU A 62 -0.10 -6.53 5.90
N VAL A 63 -0.36 -6.96 7.14
CA VAL A 63 0.66 -7.11 8.18
C VAL A 63 0.57 -8.53 8.75
N ASN A 64 1.65 -9.31 8.62
CA ASN A 64 1.75 -10.67 9.16
C ASN A 64 0.58 -11.61 8.76
N GLY A 65 0.06 -11.48 7.53
CA GLY A 65 -1.07 -12.27 7.03
C GLY A 65 -2.46 -11.74 7.42
N TRP A 66 -2.53 -10.63 8.15
CA TRP A 66 -3.77 -9.91 8.42
C TRP A 66 -3.98 -8.76 7.45
N THR A 67 -5.21 -8.60 7.00
CA THR A 67 -5.63 -7.49 6.14
C THR A 67 -6.40 -6.47 6.99
N PHE A 68 -5.97 -5.21 6.93
CA PHE A 68 -6.64 -4.08 7.58
C PHE A 68 -7.06 -3.07 6.52
N GLU A 69 -8.36 -2.90 6.35
CA GLU A 69 -8.93 -2.02 5.34
C GLU A 69 -9.20 -0.61 5.91
N GLY A 70 -8.86 0.41 5.13
CA GLY A 70 -9.16 1.81 5.44
C GLY A 70 -8.02 2.60 6.08
N ALA A 71 -8.23 3.91 6.19
CA ALA A 71 -7.28 4.83 6.79
C ALA A 71 -7.30 4.68 8.32
N LEU A 72 -6.39 3.87 8.86
CA LEU A 72 -6.25 3.67 10.29
C LEU A 72 -5.57 4.87 10.97
N PRO A 73 -6.03 5.27 12.18
CA PRO A 73 -5.29 6.21 13.01
C PRO A 73 -3.91 5.67 13.38
N ARG A 74 -2.92 6.57 13.54
CA ARG A 74 -1.54 6.20 13.92
C ARG A 74 -1.49 5.28 15.15
N ALA A 75 -2.28 5.54 16.18
CA ALA A 75 -2.31 4.73 17.40
C ALA A 75 -2.64 3.26 17.08
N ARG A 76 -3.67 3.05 16.25
CA ARG A 76 -4.10 1.74 15.78
C ARG A 76 -3.03 1.04 14.95
N LEU A 77 -2.31 1.80 14.12
CA LEU A 77 -1.21 1.27 13.32
C LEU A 77 -0.06 0.75 14.20
N VAL A 78 0.29 1.49 15.25
CA VAL A 78 1.33 1.11 16.21
C VAL A 78 0.92 -0.16 16.98
N GLU A 79 -0.33 -0.26 17.39
CA GLU A 79 -0.87 -1.48 18.01
C GLU A 79 -0.71 -2.69 17.08
N ILE A 80 -1.13 -2.57 15.81
CA ILE A 80 -1.05 -3.65 14.82
C ILE A 80 0.41 -4.09 14.56
N LEU A 81 1.34 -3.13 14.51
CA LEU A 81 2.75 -3.43 14.27
C LEU A 81 3.43 -4.09 15.46
N HIS A 82 3.01 -3.74 16.69
CA HIS A 82 3.53 -4.35 17.91
C HIS A 82 2.88 -5.70 18.23
N ASP A 83 1.69 -5.96 17.69
CA ASP A 83 1.06 -7.28 17.73
C ASP A 83 1.79 -8.20 16.73
N THR A 84 2.84 -8.89 17.21
CA THR A 84 3.36 -10.08 16.54
C THR A 84 2.18 -11.02 16.33
N GLY A 85 1.85 -11.31 15.07
CA GLY A 85 0.58 -11.91 14.65
C GLY A 85 0.16 -13.23 15.34
N PRO A 86 -0.79 -13.99 14.75
CA PRO A 86 -1.51 -15.05 15.48
C PRO A 86 -0.61 -16.19 15.98
N CYS A 87 0.62 -16.27 15.46
CA CYS A 87 1.67 -17.16 15.88
C CYS A 87 2.66 -16.41 16.80
N GLY A 88 2.20 -15.97 17.98
CA GLY A 88 3.14 -15.81 19.08
C GLY A 88 3.90 -17.13 19.27
N CYS A 89 5.15 -17.09 19.72
CA CYS A 89 5.95 -18.27 20.02
C CYS A 89 5.28 -19.27 20.98
N ASP A 90 4.20 -18.86 21.64
CA ASP A 90 3.43 -19.59 22.65
C ASP A 90 2.09 -20.20 22.15
N ARG A 91 1.65 -19.91 20.91
CA ARG A 91 0.36 -20.41 20.35
C ARG A 91 0.50 -21.45 19.23
N ARG A 92 1.68 -22.06 19.09
CA ARG A 92 1.92 -23.08 18.07
C ARG A 92 1.40 -24.43 18.56
N GLY A 93 0.42 -25.02 17.88
CA GLY A 93 0.00 -26.39 18.12
C GLY A 93 1.15 -27.39 17.84
N PRO A 94 1.08 -28.64 18.34
CA PRO A 94 2.09 -29.68 18.10
C PRO A 94 2.26 -30.06 16.62
N ASP A 95 1.34 -29.63 15.76
CA ASP A 95 1.30 -29.79 14.30
C ASP A 95 1.82 -28.56 13.53
N GLY A 96 2.20 -27.48 14.23
CA GLY A 96 2.66 -26.23 13.60
C GLY A 96 1.54 -25.30 13.11
N SER A 97 0.26 -25.61 13.36
CA SER A 97 -0.86 -24.76 12.94
C SER A 97 -1.08 -23.60 13.91
N CYS A 98 -1.42 -22.42 13.37
CA CYS A 98 -1.83 -21.26 14.14
C CYS A 98 -3.36 -21.18 14.12
N GLY A 99 -4.01 -21.51 15.24
CA GLY A 99 -5.45 -21.47 15.37
C GLY A 99 -5.97 -20.03 15.47
N GLY A 100 -6.51 -19.50 14.37
CA GLY A 100 -7.22 -18.23 14.34
C GLY A 100 -8.12 -18.18 13.11
N GLU A 101 -9.43 -18.24 13.34
CA GLU A 101 -10.48 -18.23 12.32
C GLU A 101 -10.26 -17.12 11.27
N ARG A 102 -10.12 -17.52 9.99
CA ARG A 102 -10.22 -16.60 8.86
C ARG A 102 -11.65 -16.10 8.77
N ARG A 103 -11.92 -14.90 9.28
CA ARG A 103 -13.18 -14.22 9.01
C ARG A 103 -13.10 -13.49 7.67
N ASN A 104 -14.04 -13.88 6.82
CA ASN A 104 -14.37 -13.41 5.47
C ASN A 104 -14.48 -11.88 5.37
#